data_AF-A0A821RSA3-F1
#
_entry.id   AF-A0A821RSA3-F1
#
_cell.length_a   1.000
_cell.length_b   1.000
_cell.length_c   1.000
_cell.angle_alpha   90.00
_cell.angle_beta   90.00
_cell.angle_gamma   90.00
#
_symmetry.space_group_name_H-M   'P 1'
#
loop_
_entity.id
_entity.type
_entity.pdbx_description
1 polymer ?
#
loop_
_entity_poly.entity_id
_entity_poly.type
_entity_poly.pdbx_seq_one_letter_code
_entity_poly.pdbx_strand_id
1 'polypeptide(L)'
;MKILLHENAKVQVWLIAPPHRINGSDTVTIQWKSYESMDCFTWTPNQLLFNSKNFQERQTLTITRVKDGPKTTLIPSFNGG
;
A
#
# COMPACT_ATOMS: atom_id res chain seq x y z
N MET A 1 1.11 -3.94 -14.82
CA MET A 1 1.37 -5.18 -14.05
C MET A 1 0.18 -6.11 -14.21
N LYS A 2 0.40 -7.38 -14.53
CA LYS A 2 -0.66 -8.40 -14.66
C LYS A 2 -0.46 -9.44 -13.56
N ILE A 3 -1.51 -9.74 -12.81
CA ILE A 3 -1.54 -10.81 -11.79
C ILE A 3 -2.49 -11.88 -12.32
N LEU A 4 -2.02 -13.13 -12.40
CA LEU A 4 -2.86 -14.25 -12.83
C LEU A 4 -3.86 -14.61 -11.71
N LEU A 5 -4.94 -15.29 -12.06
CA LEU A 5 -5.94 -15.72 -11.07
C LEU A 5 -5.28 -16.62 -10.02
N HIS A 6 -5.55 -16.37 -8.74
CA HIS A 6 -4.93 -17.03 -7.57
C HIS A 6 -3.42 -16.82 -7.39
N GLU A 7 -2.80 -16.01 -8.24
CA GLU A 7 -1.42 -15.59 -8.05
C GLU A 7 -1.34 -14.30 -7.22
N ASN A 8 -0.16 -14.08 -6.66
CA ASN A 8 0.17 -12.85 -5.96
C ASN A 8 1.33 -12.13 -6.63
N ALA A 9 1.49 -10.88 -6.24
CA ALA A 9 2.67 -10.14 -6.58
C ALA A 9 3.05 -9.15 -5.48
N LYS A 10 4.35 -8.85 -5.43
CA LYS A 10 4.96 -8.07 -4.35
C LYS A 10 5.39 -6.71 -4.87
N VAL A 11 4.98 -5.66 -4.17
CA VAL A 11 5.36 -4.27 -4.44
C VAL A 11 6.17 -3.76 -3.25
N GLN A 12 7.31 -3.15 -3.53
CA GLN A 12 8.13 -2.49 -2.50
C GLN A 12 7.69 -1.04 -2.38
N VAL A 13 7.45 -0.59 -1.15
CA VAL A 13 7.02 0.77 -0.82
C VAL A 13 8.02 1.35 0.19
N TRP A 14 8.47 2.58 -0.06
CA TRP A 14 9.31 3.37 0.84
C TRP A 14 9.07 4.85 0.57
N LEU A 15 9.51 5.71 1.49
CA LEU A 15 9.50 7.16 1.33
C LEU A 15 10.90 7.66 0.96
N ILE A 16 10.95 8.68 0.10
CA ILE A 16 12.22 9.31 -0.32
C ILE A 16 12.74 10.32 0.72
N ALA A 17 11.89 10.77 1.62
CA ALA A 17 12.17 11.74 2.67
C ALA A 17 11.43 11.35 3.96
N PRO A 18 11.95 11.73 5.14
CA PRO A 18 11.25 11.48 6.38
C PRO A 18 9.93 12.26 6.40
N PRO A 19 8.87 11.72 7.03
CA PRO A 19 7.65 12.48 7.25
C PRO A 19 7.89 13.78 8.02
N HIS A 20 7.00 14.75 7.81
CA HIS A 20 6.95 15.92 8.67
C HIS A 20 6.49 15.53 10.08
N ARG A 21 6.52 16.50 11.00
CA ARG A 21 5.93 16.35 12.33
C ARG A 21 4.64 17.16 12.38
N ILE A 22 3.51 16.48 12.51
CA ILE A 22 2.21 17.08 12.78
C ILE A 22 1.77 16.69 14.19
N ASN A 23 1.46 17.69 15.03
CA ASN A 23 1.00 17.49 16.42
C ASN A 23 1.91 16.57 17.26
N GLY A 24 3.23 16.63 17.04
CA GLY A 24 4.21 15.81 17.75
C GLY A 24 4.36 14.37 17.24
N SER A 25 3.59 13.95 16.24
CA SER A 25 3.74 12.67 15.55
C SER A 25 4.47 12.86 14.22
N ASP A 26 5.46 12.02 13.94
CA ASP A 26 6.16 11.93 12.65
C ASP A 26 5.75 10.68 11.86
N THR A 27 4.58 10.11 12.17
CA THR A 27 4.16 8.84 11.58
C THR A 27 3.18 9.08 10.42
N VAL A 28 3.54 8.56 9.25
CA VAL A 28 2.66 8.43 8.08
C VAL A 28 2.12 7.00 8.04
N THR A 29 0.81 6.89 7.95
CA THR A 29 0.12 5.63 7.65
C THR A 29 -0.28 5.63 6.19
N ILE A 30 0.17 4.64 5.43
CA ILE A 30 -0.25 4.40 4.05
C ILE A 30 -1.27 3.26 4.06
N GLN A 31 -2.46 3.51 3.50
CA GLN A 31 -3.52 2.53 3.25
C GLN A 31 -3.86 2.52 1.77
N TRP A 32 -4.74 1.62 1.32
CA TRP A 32 -5.11 1.55 -0.09
C TRP A 32 -6.61 1.46 -0.30
N LYS A 33 -7.07 2.02 -1.41
CA LYS A 33 -8.43 1.90 -1.93
C LYS A 33 -8.38 1.33 -3.34
N SER A 34 -9.26 0.38 -3.63
CA SER A 34 -9.45 -0.17 -4.97
C SER A 34 -10.57 0.57 -5.71
N TYR A 35 -10.34 0.89 -6.98
CA TYR A 35 -11.35 1.43 -7.90
C TYR A 35 -11.71 0.38 -8.98
N GLU A 36 -12.93 0.40 -9.51
CA GLU A 36 -13.53 -0.55 -10.48
C GLU A 36 -13.88 -1.95 -9.95
N SER A 37 -13.08 -2.54 -9.06
CA SER A 37 -13.47 -3.78 -8.39
C SER A 37 -12.91 -3.88 -6.97
N MET A 38 -13.82 -3.90 -5.99
CA MET A 38 -13.48 -3.98 -4.58
C MET A 38 -13.11 -5.40 -4.10
N ASP A 39 -13.45 -6.41 -4.89
CA ASP A 39 -13.38 -7.81 -4.47
C ASP A 39 -12.62 -8.71 -5.47
N CYS A 40 -12.03 -8.16 -6.54
CA CYS A 40 -11.12 -8.90 -7.43
C CYS A 40 -9.74 -9.13 -6.81
N PHE A 41 -9.33 -8.27 -5.89
CA PHE A 41 -7.99 -8.26 -5.32
C PHE A 41 -8.06 -8.12 -3.80
N THR A 42 -7.17 -8.81 -3.12
CA THR A 42 -6.87 -8.61 -1.70
C THR A 42 -5.41 -8.18 -1.56
N TRP A 43 -5.06 -7.56 -0.44
CA TRP A 43 -3.67 -7.19 -0.18
C TRP A 43 -3.31 -7.31 1.30
N THR A 44 -2.03 -7.52 1.57
CA THR A 44 -1.47 -7.58 2.91
C THR A 44 -0.07 -6.97 2.96
N PRO A 45 0.28 -6.18 3.98
CA PRO A 45 -0.59 -5.72 5.08
C PRO A 45 -1.64 -4.70 4.61
N ASN A 46 -2.65 -4.43 5.45
CA ASN A 46 -3.70 -3.44 5.15
C ASN A 46 -3.22 -1.98 5.30
N GLN A 47 -2.09 -1.79 5.98
CA GLN A 47 -1.43 -0.50 6.14
C GLN A 47 0.08 -0.66 6.27
N LEU A 48 0.83 0.38 5.88
CA LEU A 48 2.26 0.53 6.16
C LEU A 48 2.48 1.76 7.01
N LEU A 49 3.45 1.67 7.92
CA LEU A 49 3.77 2.73 8.86
C LEU A 49 5.20 3.20 8.62
N PHE A 50 5.35 4.50 8.35
CA PHE A 50 6.64 5.15 8.15
C PHE A 50 6.82 6.30 9.13
N ASN A 51 8.03 6.46 9.65
CA ASN A 51 8.44 7.55 10.54
C ASN A 51 9.91 7.94 10.27
N SER A 52 10.44 8.88 11.06
CA SER A 52 11.82 9.36 10.89
C SER A 52 12.91 8.27 10.96
N LYS A 53 12.60 7.09 11.53
CA LYS A 53 13.57 5.99 11.69
C LYS A 53 13.54 4.99 10.54
N ASN A 54 12.38 4.73 9.94
CA ASN A 54 12.19 3.66 8.96
C ASN A 54 11.73 4.14 7.57
N PHE A 55 11.71 5.46 7.30
CA PHE A 55 11.15 6.01 6.06
C PHE A 55 11.80 5.45 4.77
N GLN A 56 13.08 5.09 4.80
CA GLN A 56 13.79 4.50 3.64
C GLN A 56 13.76 2.97 3.62
N GLU A 57 13.26 2.33 4.68
CA GLU A 57 13.13 0.88 4.73
C GLU A 57 12.06 0.43 3.73
N ARG A 58 12.42 -0.52 2.86
CA ARG A 58 11.48 -1.06 1.88
C ARG A 58 10.53 -2.02 2.58
N GLN A 59 9.25 -1.65 2.62
CA GLN A 59 8.18 -2.50 3.14
C GLN A 59 7.44 -3.16 1.97
N THR A 60 7.01 -4.41 2.17
CA THR A 60 6.38 -5.21 1.09
C THR A 60 4.86 -5.17 1.21
N LEU A 61 4.19 -4.75 0.13
CA LEU A 61 2.77 -4.98 -0.09
C LEU A 61 2.61 -6.20 -1.00
N THR A 62 1.88 -7.21 -0.53
CA THR A 62 1.51 -8.38 -1.33
C THR A 62 0.09 -8.20 -1.83
N ILE A 63 -0.11 -8.18 -3.14
CA ILE A 63 -1.41 -8.07 -3.80
C ILE A 63 -1.75 -9.43 -4.38
N THR A 64 -2.91 -9.99 -4.03
CA THR A 64 -3.39 -11.29 -4.50
C THR A 64 -4.63 -11.10 -5.34
N ARG A 65 -4.70 -11.76 -6.50
CA ARG A 65 -5.91 -11.79 -7.31
C ARG A 65 -6.78 -12.97 -6.91
N VAL A 66 -8.01 -12.70 -6.48
CA VAL A 66 -8.91 -13.73 -5.93
C VAL A 66 -10.03 -14.15 -6.89
N LYS A 67 -10.37 -13.31 -7.89
CA LYS A 67 -11.36 -13.64 -8.92
C LYS A 67 -11.11 -12.89 -10.24
N ASP A 68 -11.86 -13.27 -11.27
CA ASP A 68 -11.91 -12.54 -12.54
C ASP A 68 -12.75 -11.26 -12.44
N GLY A 69 -12.39 -10.27 -13.24
CA GLY A 69 -13.08 -8.99 -13.30
C GLY A 69 -12.31 -7.92 -14.06
N PRO A 70 -12.79 -6.67 -14.06
CA PRO A 70 -12.18 -5.59 -14.81
C PRO A 70 -10.81 -5.23 -14.26
N LYS A 71 -10.04 -4.49 -15.07
CA LYS A 71 -8.81 -3.86 -14.60
C LYS A 71 -9.12 -2.96 -13.40
N THR A 72 -8.38 -3.13 -12.31
CA THR A 72 -8.51 -2.36 -11.08
C THR A 72 -7.29 -1.47 -10.88
N THR A 73 -7.52 -0.31 -10.27
CA THR A 73 -6.46 0.58 -9.80
C THR A 73 -6.45 0.58 -8.27
N LEU A 74 -5.28 0.35 -7.68
CA LEU A 74 -5.06 0.47 -6.24
C LEU A 74 -4.43 1.84 -5.94
N ILE A 75 -5.15 2.70 -5.23
CA ILE A 75 -4.76 4.07 -4.93
C ILE A 75 -4.31 4.15 -3.46
N PRO A 76 -3.08 4.61 -3.17
CA PRO A 76 -2.64 4.82 -1.80
C PRO A 76 -3.31 6.05 -1.18
N SER A 77 -3.65 5.95 0.11
CA SER A 77 -4.12 7.04 0.95
C SER A 77 -3.11 7.26 2.06
N PHE A 78 -2.71 8.51 2.29
CA PHE A 78 -1.68 8.89 3.26
C PHE A 78 -2.33 9.67 4.40
N ASN A 79 -2.08 9.25 5.65
CA ASN A 79 -2.61 9.90 6.84
C ASN A 79 -1.47 10.17 7.85
N GLY A 80 -1.41 11.39 8.39
CA GLY A 80 -0.34 11.82 9.28
C GLY A 80 0.93 12.23 8.52
N GLY A 81 2.00 12.52 9.27
CA GLY A 81 3.27 13.04 8.76
C GLY A 81 3.30 14.55 8.70
#